data_AF-A0A1T1DH64-F1
#
_entry.id   AF-A0A1T1DH64-F1
#
_cell.length_a   1.000
_cell.length_b   1.000
_cell.length_c   1.000
_cell.angle_alpha   90.00
_cell.angle_beta   90.00
_cell.angle_gamma   90.00
#
_symmetry.space_group_name_H-M   'P 1'
#
loop_
_entity.id
_entity.type
_entity.pdbx_description
1 polymer ?
#
loop_
_entity_poly.entity_id
_entity_poly.type
_entity_poly.pdbx_seq_one_letter_code
_entity_poly.pdbx_strand_id
1 'polypeptide(L)'
;MAQRYYLYYKQTGTGNLTVGKPSGYTQFLHNPDAKRMSFLLPDDKGKGQEIIGKFIQDFQRLNAGKFSISNAVVQNSSTPMPPAPGPSPKPPTGKIEPKPPTVITGSGSVEPQEKEKKDDDTLLIIAGIIFAIFIFSKMNKGKRRR
;
A
#
# COMPACT_ATOMS: atom_id res chain seq x y z
N MET A 1 14.58 1.65 18.71
CA MET A 1 14.84 0.63 17.68
C MET A 1 14.48 1.26 16.35
N ALA A 2 15.35 1.19 15.35
CA ALA A 2 15.03 1.81 14.07
C ALA A 2 13.91 1.06 13.35
N GLN A 3 13.11 1.78 12.59
CA GLN A 3 12.06 1.20 11.77
C GLN A 3 12.54 1.07 10.33
N ARG A 4 12.12 0.01 9.65
CA ARG A 4 12.40 -0.23 8.23
C ARG A 4 11.08 -0.31 7.49
N TYR A 5 10.98 0.45 6.40
CA TYR A 5 9.85 0.37 5.49
C TYR A 5 10.14 -0.70 4.44
N TYR A 6 9.16 -1.55 4.16
CA TYR A 6 9.20 -2.58 3.14
C TYR A 6 8.09 -2.34 2.13
N LEU A 7 8.45 -2.29 0.86
CA LEU A 7 7.56 -2.19 -0.28
C LEU A 7 7.64 -3.48 -1.08
N TYR A 8 6.50 -4.14 -1.24
CA TYR A 8 6.33 -5.29 -2.12
C TYR A 8 5.69 -4.83 -3.42
N TYR A 9 6.17 -5.36 -4.53
CA TYR A 9 5.66 -5.00 -5.85
C TYR A 9 5.42 -6.24 -6.72
N LYS A 10 4.61 -6.06 -7.76
CA LYS A 10 4.36 -7.08 -8.80
C LYS A 10 4.58 -6.49 -10.17
N GLN A 11 5.01 -7.33 -11.10
CA GLN A 11 5.12 -6.95 -12.50
C GLN A 11 3.73 -6.93 -13.14
N THR A 12 3.42 -5.87 -13.87
CA THR A 12 2.16 -5.70 -14.60
C THR A 12 2.35 -5.82 -16.11
N GLY A 13 3.55 -5.52 -16.63
CA GLY A 13 3.88 -5.69 -18.04
C GLY A 13 4.34 -7.10 -18.41
N THR A 14 4.42 -7.38 -19.71
CA THR A 14 4.93 -8.64 -20.25
C THR A 14 6.45 -8.56 -20.55
N GLY A 15 7.13 -9.71 -20.55
CA GLY A 15 8.57 -9.81 -20.82
C GLY A 15 9.48 -9.70 -19.59
N ASN A 16 10.79 -9.67 -19.82
CA ASN A 16 11.82 -9.56 -18.77
C ASN A 16 12.07 -8.08 -18.44
N LEU A 17 11.22 -7.52 -17.58
CA LEU A 17 11.31 -6.11 -17.18
C LEU A 17 12.24 -5.94 -15.98
N THR A 18 13.11 -4.92 -16.05
CA THR A 18 13.93 -4.51 -14.91
C THR A 18 13.21 -3.43 -14.12
N VAL A 19 13.13 -3.59 -12.80
CA VAL A 19 12.54 -2.58 -11.92
C VAL A 19 13.50 -1.41 -11.72
N GLY A 20 12.99 -0.19 -11.92
CA GLY A 20 13.66 1.05 -11.58
C GLY A 20 13.74 1.21 -10.07
N LYS A 21 14.94 1.50 -9.56
CA LYS A 21 15.24 1.61 -8.13
C LYS A 21 15.25 3.08 -7.71
N PRO A 22 14.38 3.51 -6.77
CA PRO A 22 14.48 4.83 -6.15
C PRO A 22 15.84 5.00 -5.45
N SER A 23 16.41 6.21 -5.48
CA SER A 23 17.74 6.51 -4.92
C SER A 23 17.66 7.54 -3.78
N GLY A 24 18.71 7.61 -2.96
CA GLY A 24 18.78 8.56 -1.83
C GLY A 24 18.09 8.11 -0.54
N TYR A 25 17.82 6.80 -0.39
CA TYR A 25 17.21 6.23 0.81
C TYR A 25 18.26 5.52 1.68
N THR A 26 18.22 5.78 2.99
CA THR A 26 19.18 5.24 3.96
C THR A 26 19.08 3.72 4.05
N GLN A 27 20.22 3.03 3.89
CA GLN A 27 20.31 1.57 3.90
C GLN A 27 19.27 0.91 2.98
N PHE A 28 19.14 1.45 1.76
CA PHE A 28 18.26 0.89 0.75
C PHE A 28 18.69 -0.52 0.35
N LEU A 29 17.73 -1.44 0.35
CA LEU A 29 17.89 -2.83 -0.06
C LEU A 29 16.83 -3.17 -1.10
N HIS A 30 17.25 -3.86 -2.15
CA HIS A 30 16.36 -4.37 -3.18
C HIS A 30 16.57 -5.87 -3.35
N ASN A 31 15.51 -6.64 -3.13
CA ASN A 31 15.47 -8.08 -3.36
C ASN A 31 14.54 -8.35 -4.56
N PRO A 32 15.09 -8.64 -5.75
CA PRO A 32 14.30 -8.91 -6.94
C PRO A 32 13.50 -10.23 -6.85
N ASP A 33 14.05 -11.25 -6.19
CA ASP A 33 13.43 -12.58 -6.06
C ASP A 33 12.14 -12.50 -5.26
N ALA A 34 12.19 -11.79 -4.12
CA ALA A 34 11.03 -11.52 -3.28
C ALA A 34 10.17 -10.34 -3.78
N LYS A 35 10.55 -9.71 -4.90
CA LYS A 35 9.95 -8.50 -5.45
C LYS A 35 9.71 -7.42 -4.37
N ARG A 36 10.77 -7.13 -3.61
CA ARG A 36 10.70 -6.29 -2.41
C ARG A 36 11.82 -5.26 -2.39
N MET A 37 11.48 -4.04 -2.02
CA MET A 37 12.43 -2.97 -1.70
C MET A 37 12.25 -2.54 -0.24
N SER A 38 13.31 -2.10 0.40
CA SER A 38 13.23 -1.57 1.76
C SER A 38 14.29 -0.53 2.05
N PHE A 39 14.03 0.31 3.06
CA PHE A 39 14.97 1.32 3.55
C PHE A 39 14.68 1.66 5.01
N LEU A 40 15.69 2.17 5.73
CA LEU A 40 15.51 2.63 7.11
C LEU A 40 14.75 3.95 7.16
N LEU A 41 13.78 4.01 8.05
CA LEU A 41 13.07 5.22 8.41
C LEU A 41 13.83 5.99 9.49
N PRO A 42 13.79 7.33 9.46
CA PRO A 42 14.26 8.14 10.58
C PRO A 42 13.38 7.91 11.81
N ASP A 43 13.93 8.18 13.00
CA ASP A 43 13.20 8.07 14.27
C ASP A 43 12.05 9.10 14.39
N ASP A 44 12.17 10.21 13.67
CA ASP A 44 11.11 11.22 13.54
C ASP A 44 9.99 10.68 12.64
N LYS A 45 8.84 10.39 13.26
CA LYS A 45 7.67 9.84 12.57
C LYS A 45 7.14 10.73 11.45
N GLY A 46 7.21 12.06 11.60
CA GLY A 46 6.73 13.00 10.59
C GLY A 46 7.59 12.93 9.34
N LYS A 47 8.91 13.01 9.51
CA LYS A 47 9.88 12.83 8.42
C LYS A 47 9.81 11.43 7.81
N GLY A 48 9.52 10.40 8.62
CA GLY A 48 9.33 9.04 8.14
C GLY A 48 8.19 8.92 7.13
N GLN A 49 7.03 9.51 7.42
CA GLN A 49 5.89 9.50 6.49
C GLN A 49 6.17 10.25 5.20
N GLU A 50 6.87 11.40 5.27
CA GLU A 50 7.28 12.16 4.09
C GLU A 50 8.20 11.35 3.17
N ILE A 51 9.21 10.69 3.76
CA ILE A 51 10.15 9.85 3.00
C ILE A 51 9.43 8.64 2.38
N ILE A 52 8.47 8.02 3.08
CA ILE A 52 7.64 6.96 2.52
C ILE A 52 6.85 7.47 1.31
N GLY A 53 6.18 8.62 1.45
CA GLY A 53 5.42 9.23 0.36
C GLY A 53 6.29 9.49 -0.86
N LYS A 54 7.46 10.10 -0.66
CA LYS A 54 8.45 10.33 -1.72
C LYS A 54 8.91 9.03 -2.36
N PHE A 55 9.19 8.00 -1.57
CA PHE A 55 9.61 6.68 -2.05
C PHE A 55 8.56 6.03 -2.96
N ILE A 56 7.30 6.05 -2.54
CA ILE A 56 6.18 5.53 -3.33
C ILE A 56 6.07 6.29 -4.66
N GLN A 57 6.15 7.62 -4.61
CA GLN A 57 6.07 8.46 -5.80
C GLN A 57 7.23 8.18 -6.77
N ASP A 58 8.46 8.10 -6.26
CA ASP A 58 9.64 7.78 -7.07
C ASP A 58 9.55 6.37 -7.65
N PHE A 59 9.08 5.39 -6.88
CA PHE A 59 8.84 4.03 -7.36
C PHE A 59 7.85 4.03 -8.52
N GLN A 60 6.69 4.68 -8.36
CA GLN A 60 5.66 4.74 -9.38
C GLN A 60 6.15 5.46 -10.64
N ARG A 61 6.87 6.58 -10.48
CA ARG A 61 7.44 7.34 -11.60
C ARG A 61 8.44 6.50 -12.41
N LEU A 62 9.34 5.79 -11.74
CA LEU A 62 10.38 4.98 -12.38
C LEU A 62 9.81 3.70 -13.01
N ASN A 63 8.68 3.21 -12.51
CA ASN A 63 8.12 1.90 -12.87
C ASN A 63 6.73 1.97 -13.50
N ALA A 64 6.29 3.16 -13.94
CA ALA A 64 4.98 3.40 -14.51
C ALA A 64 4.66 2.38 -15.62
N GLY A 65 3.50 1.72 -15.51
CA GLY A 65 3.03 0.71 -16.47
C GLY A 65 3.78 -0.63 -16.43
N LYS A 66 4.87 -0.76 -15.68
CA LYS A 66 5.70 -1.98 -15.63
C LYS A 66 5.53 -2.74 -14.32
N PHE A 67 5.43 -2.01 -13.20
CA PHE A 67 5.26 -2.59 -11.87
C PHE A 67 4.24 -1.81 -11.06
N SER A 68 3.52 -2.52 -10.18
CA SER A 68 2.61 -1.92 -9.20
C SER A 68 2.93 -2.39 -7.80
N ILE A 69 2.62 -1.55 -6.82
CA ILE A 69 2.78 -1.87 -5.40
C ILE A 69 1.71 -2.88 -5.03
N SER A 70 2.12 -4.00 -4.43
CA SER A 70 1.21 -5.06 -3.97
C SER A 70 0.95 -4.96 -2.46
N ASN A 71 1.95 -4.57 -1.67
CA ASN A 71 1.82 -4.39 -0.23
C ASN A 71 2.93 -3.46 0.29
N ALA A 72 2.71 -2.85 1.45
CA ALA A 72 3.69 -2.03 2.15
C ALA A 72 3.56 -2.21 3.67
N VAL A 73 4.69 -2.31 4.38
CA VAL A 73 4.69 -2.47 5.84
C VAL A 73 5.90 -1.80 6.47
N VAL A 74 5.70 -1.21 7.65
CA VAL A 74 6.78 -0.74 8.53
C VAL A 74 7.03 -1.81 9.57
N GLN A 75 8.29 -2.23 9.73
CA GLN A 75 8.68 -3.19 10.77
C GLN A 75 9.85 -2.63 11.58
N ASN A 76 9.93 -3.05 12.84
CA ASN A 76 11.11 -2.77 13.65
C ASN A 76 12.31 -3.52 13.06
N SER A 77 13.40 -2.82 12.82
CA SER A 77 14.66 -3.38 12.38
C SER A 77 15.39 -3.95 13.61
N SER A 78 15.74 -5.22 13.56
CA SER A 78 16.57 -5.89 14.57
C SER A 78 18.05 -5.48 14.49
N THR A 79 18.44 -4.74 13.45
CA THR A 79 19.75 -4.10 13.39
C THR A 79 19.72 -2.82 14.24
N PRO A 80 20.56 -2.70 15.29
CA PRO A 80 20.70 -1.43 15.99
C PRO A 80 21.17 -0.38 15.00
N MET A 81 20.41 0.71 14.89
CA MET A 81 20.87 1.87 14.14
C MET A 81 22.15 2.36 14.85
N PRO A 82 23.24 2.67 14.12
CA PRO A 82 24.35 3.36 14.72
C PRO A 82 23.79 4.64 15.38
N PRO A 83 24.13 4.90 16.65
CA PRO A 83 23.58 6.04 17.37
C PRO A 83 23.85 7.30 16.54
N ALA A 84 22.80 8.11 16.34
CA ALA A 84 23.00 9.48 15.89
C ALA A 84 24.00 10.17 16.86
N PRO A 85 24.88 11.06 16.38
CA PRO A 85 25.76 11.80 17.27
C PRO A 85 24.93 12.54 18.33
N GLY A 86 25.07 12.14 19.59
CA GLY A 86 24.47 12.82 20.75
C GLY A 86 25.31 12.54 21.99
N PRO A 87 25.50 13.54 22.88
CA PRO A 87 24.51 13.70 23.94
C PRO A 87 24.28 15.14 24.45
N SER A 88 23.11 15.38 25.07
CA SER A 88 23.07 16.02 26.39
C SER A 88 21.79 15.62 27.17
N PRO A 89 21.91 15.26 28.47
CA PRO A 89 20.78 14.80 29.28
C PRO A 89 20.19 15.92 30.16
N LYS A 90 18.90 15.82 30.49
CA LYS A 90 18.41 16.19 31.83
C LYS A 90 17.16 15.37 32.24
N PRO A 91 17.06 14.91 33.50
CA PRO A 91 16.03 14.00 33.99
C PRO A 91 14.93 14.76 34.81
N PRO A 92 14.06 14.12 35.62
CA PRO A 92 12.74 13.62 35.24
C PRO A 92 11.59 14.18 36.13
N THR A 93 10.34 14.22 35.65
CA THR A 93 9.13 14.37 36.50
C THR A 93 7.91 14.12 35.61
N GLY A 94 6.91 13.29 35.91
CA GLY A 94 6.56 12.48 37.06
C GLY A 94 5.11 12.00 36.86
N LYS A 95 4.75 10.94 37.59
CA LYS A 95 3.42 10.34 37.81
C LYS A 95 2.88 9.37 36.76
N ILE A 96 2.74 8.15 37.27
CA ILE A 96 2.14 6.93 36.74
C ILE A 96 0.62 7.05 36.82
N GLU A 97 -0.11 6.61 35.79
CA GLU A 97 -1.36 5.84 36.01
C GLU A 97 -1.61 4.89 34.81
N PRO A 98 -1.92 3.60 35.05
CA PRO A 98 -2.03 2.58 34.01
C PRO A 98 -3.44 2.54 33.42
N LYS A 99 -3.57 2.49 32.09
CA LYS A 99 -4.85 2.22 31.42
C LYS A 99 -4.67 1.10 30.37
N PRO A 100 -5.60 0.12 30.28
CA PRO A 100 -5.34 -1.20 29.68
C PRO A 100 -5.28 -1.15 28.14
N PRO A 101 -4.78 -2.22 27.48
CA PRO A 101 -4.47 -2.20 26.05
C PRO A 101 -5.74 -2.12 25.20
N THR A 102 -5.80 -1.15 24.28
CA THR A 102 -6.80 -1.15 23.21
C THR A 102 -6.36 -2.14 22.14
N VAL A 103 -6.99 -3.32 22.17
CA VAL A 103 -7.04 -4.27 21.06
C VAL A 103 -7.71 -3.57 19.87
N ILE A 104 -7.01 -3.42 18.74
CA ILE A 104 -7.65 -3.07 17.46
C ILE A 104 -7.75 -4.36 16.65
N THR A 105 -8.77 -5.16 16.96
CA THR A 105 -9.31 -6.19 16.08
C THR A 105 -10.82 -5.96 16.04
N GLY A 106 -11.32 -5.51 14.89
CA GLY A 106 -12.74 -5.23 14.70
C GLY A 106 -13.02 -4.99 13.22
N SER A 107 -13.21 -6.10 12.50
CA SER A 107 -13.80 -6.17 11.17
C SER A 107 -15.18 -5.52 11.11
N GLY A 108 -15.40 -4.71 10.08
CA GLY A 108 -16.70 -4.17 9.65
C GLY A 108 -16.43 -3.15 8.54
N SER A 109 -16.21 -3.57 7.29
CA SER A 109 -17.26 -3.66 6.28
C SER A 109 -18.15 -2.41 6.23
N VAL A 110 -17.69 -1.36 5.54
CA VAL A 110 -18.44 -0.67 4.47
C VAL A 110 -17.43 0.00 3.52
N GLU A 111 -17.30 -0.55 2.32
CA GLU A 111 -16.81 0.13 1.11
C GLU A 111 -18.06 0.72 0.40
N PRO A 112 -17.98 1.67 -0.56
CA PRO A 112 -17.28 2.96 -0.64
C PRO A 112 -18.29 4.11 -0.94
N GLN A 113 -17.89 5.39 -0.83
CA GLN A 113 -18.55 6.46 -1.62
C GLN A 113 -17.57 7.03 -2.64
N GLU A 114 -17.91 6.72 -3.89
CA GLU A 114 -17.44 7.23 -5.16
C GLU A 114 -17.46 8.75 -5.23
N LYS A 115 -16.39 9.35 -5.75
CA LYS A 115 -16.30 9.88 -7.13
C LYS A 115 -17.44 10.82 -7.50
N GLU A 116 -17.17 12.10 -7.28
CA GLU A 116 -17.74 13.15 -8.10
C GLU A 116 -17.17 13.03 -9.54
N LYS A 117 -18.06 13.06 -10.54
CA LYS A 117 -17.88 13.05 -12.01
C LYS A 117 -18.00 11.69 -12.71
N LYS A 118 -19.26 11.29 -13.01
CA LYS A 118 -19.84 11.11 -14.36
C LYS A 118 -21.05 10.18 -14.29
N ASP A 119 -22.23 10.75 -14.07
CA ASP A 119 -23.47 9.97 -13.91
C ASP A 119 -24.06 9.45 -15.23
N ASP A 120 -23.56 9.89 -16.40
CA ASP A 120 -24.11 9.42 -17.68
C ASP A 120 -23.56 8.05 -18.11
N ASP A 121 -22.26 7.82 -17.92
CA ASP A 121 -21.63 6.57 -18.34
C ASP A 121 -22.02 5.39 -17.44
N THR A 122 -22.14 5.62 -16.12
CA THR A 122 -22.52 4.59 -15.15
C THR A 122 -23.98 4.14 -15.34
N LEU A 123 -24.91 5.07 -15.61
CA LEU A 123 -26.30 4.74 -15.91
C LEU A 123 -26.43 3.97 -17.24
N LEU A 124 -25.62 4.33 -18.25
CA LEU A 124 -25.60 3.64 -19.54
C LEU A 124 -25.01 2.23 -19.44
N ILE A 125 -23.97 2.04 -18.61
CA ILE A 125 -23.40 0.73 -18.28
C ILE A 125 -24.42 -0.15 -17.54
N ILE A 126 -25.10 0.38 -16.53
CA ILE A 126 -26.12 -0.36 -15.76
C ILE A 126 -27.30 -0.75 -16.66
N ALA A 127 -27.78 0.18 -17.51
CA ALA A 127 -28.85 -0.10 -18.46
C ALA A 127 -28.45 -1.19 -19.47
N GLY A 128 -27.21 -1.17 -19.97
CA GLY A 128 -26.67 -2.19 -20.86
C GLY A 128 -26.61 -3.58 -20.22
N ILE A 129 -26.20 -3.68 -18.94
CA ILE A 129 -26.14 -4.94 -18.20
C ILE A 129 -27.55 -5.52 -18.00
N ILE A 130 -28.52 -4.69 -17.61
CA ILE A 130 -29.91 -5.15 -17.42
C ILE A 130 -30.50 -5.64 -18.75
N PHE A 131 -30.26 -4.94 -19.85
CA PHE A 131 -30.74 -5.35 -21.17
C PHE A 131 -30.11 -6.66 -21.65
N ALA A 132 -28.80 -6.83 -21.45
CA ALA A 132 -28.08 -8.05 -21.78
C ALA A 132 -28.59 -9.26 -20.97
N ILE A 133 -28.81 -9.10 -19.67
CA ILE A 133 -29.38 -10.16 -18.80
C ILE A 133 -30.81 -10.49 -19.23
N PHE A 134 -31.63 -9.51 -19.56
CA PHE A 134 -33.01 -9.74 -19.99
C PHE A 134 -33.08 -10.55 -21.30
N ILE A 135 -32.27 -10.20 -22.30
CA ILE A 135 -32.19 -10.96 -23.55
C ILE A 135 -31.64 -12.37 -23.32
N PHE A 136 -30.54 -12.50 -22.56
CA PHE A 136 -29.93 -13.79 -22.27
C PHE A 136 -30.87 -14.72 -21.47
N SER A 137 -31.58 -14.18 -20.49
CA SER A 137 -32.57 -14.92 -19.69
C SER A 137 -33.77 -15.37 -20.53
N LYS A 138 -34.21 -14.56 -21.51
CA LYS A 138 -35.30 -14.94 -22.42
C LYS A 138 -34.86 -16.03 -23.41
N MET A 139 -33.62 -15.99 -23.90
CA MET A 139 -33.08 -17.03 -24.81
C MET A 139 -32.87 -18.39 -24.11
N ASN A 140 -32.56 -18.40 -22.81
CA ASN A 140 -32.32 -19.64 -22.07
C ASN A 140 -33.58 -20.35 -21.55
N LYS A 141 -34.75 -19.70 -21.61
CA LYS A 141 -36.03 -20.35 -21.24
C LYS A 141 -36.55 -21.36 -22.27
N GLY A 142 -35.91 -21.51 -23.43
CA GLY A 142 -36.33 -22.43 -24.50
C GLY A 142 -35.70 -23.83 -24.49
N LYS A 143 -34.61 -24.07 -23.73
CA LYS A 143 -33.84 -25.34 -23.81
C LYS A 143 -34.01 -26.24 -22.58
N ARG A 144 -35.21 -26.30 -22.01
CA ARG A 144 -35.58 -27.31 -21.01
C ARG A 144 -36.82 -28.09 -21.47
N ARG A 145 -36.67 -28.84 -22.56
CA ARG A 145 -37.53 -29.96 -22.93
C ARG A 145 -36.70 -31.01 -23.68
N ARG A 146 -36.21 -31.99 -22.92
CA ARG A 146 -36.28 -33.43 -23.19
C ARG A 146 -35.72 -34.17 -21.99
#